data_AF-A0A7J3QEE4-F1
#
_entry.id   AF-A0A7J3QEE4-F1
#
_cell.length_a   1.000
_cell.length_b   1.000
_cell.length_c   1.000
_cell.angle_alpha   90.00
_cell.angle_beta   90.00
_cell.angle_gamma   90.00
#
_symmetry.space_group_name_H-M   'P 1'
#
loop_
_entity.id
_entity.type
_entity.pdbx_description
1 polymer ?
#
loop_
_entity_poly.entity_id
_entity_poly.type
_entity_poly.pdbx_seq_one_letter_code
_entity_poly.pdbx_strand_id
1 'polypeptide(L)'
;MIVFKSWDELENAIKNCTRCDLHRFRKNAVPGEGDKGSHVIFIGEAPGSTEDEAGRPFVGAAGKLLTMTMEKLGISRDKVYITNVVKCRPPGNREPREDEISLCSIYLENQLKFLNPKIIVTLGNIA
;
A
#
# COMPACT_ATOMS: atom_id res chain seq x y z
N MET A 1 3.64 20.72 5.01
CA MET A 1 3.06 19.37 4.98
C MET A 1 2.10 19.30 3.82
N ILE A 2 2.23 18.31 2.93
CA ILE A 2 1.24 18.09 1.86
C ILE A 2 0.02 17.43 2.49
N VAL A 3 -1.14 18.04 2.29
CA VAL A 3 -2.44 17.57 2.80
C VAL A 3 -3.35 17.44 1.59
N PHE A 4 -3.89 16.25 1.39
CA PHE A 4 -4.90 16.00 0.35
C PHE A 4 -6.29 16.33 0.92
N LYS A 5 -7.18 16.87 0.10
CA LYS A 5 -8.52 17.28 0.52
C LYS A 5 -9.55 16.16 0.39
N SER A 6 -9.27 15.16 -0.45
CA SER A 6 -10.12 13.99 -0.63
C SER A 6 -9.30 12.73 -0.87
N TRP A 7 -9.97 11.58 -0.71
CA TRP A 7 -9.38 10.29 -1.01
C TRP A 7 -9.02 10.13 -2.48
N ASP A 8 -9.88 10.64 -3.39
CA ASP A 8 -9.65 10.55 -4.83
C ASP A 8 -8.45 11.40 -5.25
N GLU A 9 -8.26 12.57 -4.63
CA GLU A 9 -7.06 13.39 -4.84
C GLU A 9 -5.80 12.65 -4.41
N LEU A 10 -5.84 12.00 -3.25
CA LEU A 10 -4.74 11.19 -2.73
C LEU A 10 -4.40 10.01 -3.65
N GLU A 11 -5.40 9.23 -4.08
CA GLU A 11 -5.16 8.12 -5.01
C GLU A 11 -4.62 8.59 -6.36
N ASN A 12 -5.15 9.68 -6.91
CA ASN A 12 -4.68 10.26 -8.16
C ASN A 12 -3.24 10.75 -8.03
N ALA A 13 -2.89 11.35 -6.89
CA ALA A 13 -1.52 11.80 -6.61
C ALA A 13 -0.54 10.62 -6.49
N ILE A 14 -0.97 9.47 -5.93
CA ILE A 14 -0.15 8.26 -5.88
C ILE A 14 0.07 7.70 -7.30
N LYS A 15 -1.02 7.57 -8.08
CA LYS A 15 -0.98 7.00 -9.44
C LYS A 15 -0.03 7.78 -10.37
N ASN A 16 0.01 9.09 -10.22
CA ASN A 16 0.83 9.99 -11.04
C ASN A 16 2.14 10.44 -10.37
N CYS A 17 2.51 9.89 -9.22
CA CYS A 17 3.68 10.32 -8.45
C CYS A 17 5.00 10.11 -9.21
N THR A 18 5.90 11.11 -9.17
CA THR A 18 7.28 11.04 -9.71
C THR A 18 8.36 11.44 -8.70
N ARG A 19 8.03 11.44 -7.40
CA ARG A 19 8.89 11.99 -6.33
C ARG A 19 10.18 11.22 -6.05
N CYS A 20 10.25 9.93 -6.39
CA CYS A 20 11.45 9.10 -6.27
C CYS A 20 11.62 8.26 -7.54
N ASP A 21 12.79 7.65 -7.74
CA ASP A 21 13.13 6.93 -8.97
C ASP A 21 12.25 5.70 -9.25
N LEU A 22 11.56 5.16 -8.24
CA LEU A 22 10.67 4.00 -8.41
C LEU A 22 9.57 4.22 -9.47
N HIS A 23 9.18 5.46 -9.73
CA HIS A 23 8.19 5.75 -10.78
C HIS A 23 8.64 5.36 -12.18
N ARG A 24 9.96 5.28 -12.42
CA ARG A 24 10.54 4.94 -13.73
C ARG A 24 10.44 3.46 -14.05
N PHE A 25 10.27 2.63 -13.02
CA PHE A 25 10.33 1.17 -13.13
C PHE A 25 8.96 0.49 -13.00
N ARG A 26 8.01 1.12 -12.30
CA ARG A 26 6.67 0.55 -12.10
C ARG A 26 5.92 0.48 -13.43
N LYS A 27 5.12 -0.55 -13.60
CA LYS A 27 4.04 -0.54 -14.59
C LYS A 27 2.82 0.19 -14.04
N ASN A 28 2.42 -0.12 -12.80
CA ASN A 28 1.34 0.56 -12.11
C ASN A 28 1.76 0.92 -10.69
N ALA A 29 1.39 2.12 -10.24
CA ALA A 29 1.41 2.40 -8.82
C ALA A 29 0.32 1.57 -8.12
N VAL A 30 0.54 1.25 -6.85
CA VAL A 30 -0.37 0.46 -6.03
C VAL A 30 -0.73 1.27 -4.79
N PRO A 31 -1.77 2.12 -4.87
CA PRO A 31 -2.20 2.95 -3.74
C PRO A 31 -2.62 2.14 -2.52
N GLY A 32 -3.27 1.00 -2.74
CA GLY A 32 -3.97 0.24 -1.71
C GLY A 32 -5.42 0.00 -2.12
N GLU A 33 -6.08 -0.94 -1.47
CA GLU A 33 -7.48 -1.28 -1.74
C GLU A 33 -8.19 -1.75 -0.46
N GLY A 34 -9.52 -1.74 -0.49
CA GLY A 34 -10.35 -2.23 0.61
C GLY A 34 -11.35 -1.19 1.11
N ASP A 35 -11.93 -1.46 2.28
CA ASP A 35 -12.92 -0.58 2.90
C ASP A 35 -12.26 0.68 3.48
N LYS A 36 -12.65 1.85 2.96
CA LYS A 36 -12.17 3.17 3.40
C LYS A 36 -12.76 3.58 4.75
N GLY A 37 -13.78 2.88 5.25
CA GLY A 37 -14.31 3.00 6.61
C GLY A 37 -13.74 1.97 7.59
N SER A 38 -12.78 1.14 7.16
CA SER A 38 -12.28 0.06 8.02
C SER A 38 -11.53 0.58 9.25
N HIS A 39 -11.75 -0.09 10.37
CA HIS A 39 -10.97 0.14 11.59
C HIS A 39 -9.66 -0.66 11.63
N VAL A 40 -9.40 -1.50 10.63
CA VAL A 40 -8.19 -2.33 10.55
C VAL A 40 -7.50 -2.12 9.21
N ILE A 41 -6.21 -1.81 9.27
CA ILE A 41 -5.35 -1.69 8.09
C ILE A 41 -4.20 -2.69 8.16
N PHE A 42 -3.88 -3.31 7.03
CA PHE A 42 -2.68 -4.11 6.83
C PHE A 42 -1.68 -3.34 5.97
N ILE A 43 -0.44 -3.25 6.43
CA ILE A 43 0.63 -2.51 5.75
C ILE A 43 1.79 -3.47 5.49
N GLY A 44 2.12 -3.66 4.22
CA GLY A 44 3.35 -4.35 3.80
C GLY A 44 4.46 -3.38 3.41
N GLU A 45 5.54 -3.93 2.87
CA GLU A 45 6.72 -3.16 2.46
C GLU A 45 6.51 -2.44 1.12
N ALA A 46 6.33 -3.21 0.03
CA ALA A 46 6.30 -2.72 -1.33
C ALA A 46 5.48 -3.65 -2.26
N PRO A 47 5.02 -3.16 -3.43
CA PRO A 47 4.45 -4.01 -4.46
C PRO A 47 5.49 -4.99 -5.02
N GLY A 48 5.09 -6.25 -5.21
CA GLY A 48 5.84 -7.23 -6.00
C GLY A 48 5.49 -7.15 -7.49
N SER A 49 6.00 -8.12 -8.27
CA SER A 49 5.77 -8.16 -9.72
C SER A 49 4.30 -8.30 -10.11
N THR A 50 3.54 -9.11 -9.37
CA THR A 50 2.11 -9.32 -9.66
C THR A 50 1.28 -8.11 -9.28
N GLU A 51 1.62 -7.47 -8.17
CA GLU A 51 0.97 -6.24 -7.70
C GLU A 51 1.20 -5.08 -8.67
N ASP A 52 2.43 -4.91 -9.14
CA ASP A 52 2.80 -3.89 -10.13
C ASP A 52 2.09 -4.10 -11.47
N GLU A 53 1.95 -5.36 -11.91
CA GLU A 53 1.21 -5.69 -13.13
C GLU A 53 -0.30 -5.40 -12.97
N ALA A 54 -0.88 -5.69 -11.80
CA ALA A 54 -2.30 -5.55 -11.55
C ALA A 54 -2.74 -4.15 -11.05
N GLY A 55 -1.81 -3.34 -10.53
CA GLY A 55 -2.13 -2.10 -9.81
C GLY A 55 -2.83 -2.33 -8.45
N ARG A 56 -2.72 -3.54 -7.88
CA ARG A 56 -3.47 -3.96 -6.68
C ARG A 56 -2.53 -4.56 -5.64
N PRO A 57 -2.71 -4.29 -4.33
CA PRO A 57 -1.81 -4.77 -3.29
C PRO A 57 -2.06 -6.25 -2.99
N PHE A 58 -1.03 -7.01 -2.61
CA PHE A 58 -1.18 -8.39 -2.10
C PHE A 58 -2.08 -9.29 -2.97
N VAL A 59 -1.76 -9.42 -4.26
CA VAL A 59 -2.47 -10.32 -5.21
C VAL A 59 -1.59 -11.49 -5.69
N GLY A 60 -0.29 -11.42 -5.44
CA GLY A 60 0.67 -12.50 -5.64
C GLY A 60 0.58 -13.59 -4.56
N ALA A 61 1.59 -14.47 -4.50
CA ALA A 61 1.59 -15.64 -3.61
C ALA A 61 1.45 -15.27 -2.12
N ALA A 62 2.21 -14.27 -1.64
CA ALA A 62 2.12 -13.78 -0.27
C ALA A 62 0.74 -13.18 0.04
N GLY A 63 0.14 -12.48 -0.92
CA GLY A 63 -1.19 -11.91 -0.78
C GLY A 63 -2.31 -12.94 -0.73
N LYS A 64 -2.18 -14.04 -1.48
CA LYS A 64 -3.08 -15.19 -1.37
C LYS A 64 -2.98 -15.83 0.02
N LEU A 65 -1.76 -15.98 0.55
CA LEU A 65 -1.57 -16.49 1.91
C LEU A 65 -2.19 -15.58 2.98
N LEU A 66 -1.98 -14.26 2.87
CA LEU A 66 -2.64 -13.29 3.73
C LEU A 66 -4.17 -13.43 3.68
N THR A 67 -4.73 -13.49 2.46
CA THR A 67 -6.17 -13.63 2.24
C THR A 67 -6.73 -14.91 2.86
N MET A 68 -6.10 -16.07 2.61
CA MET A 68 -6.49 -17.34 3.23
C MET A 68 -6.39 -17.31 4.77
N THR A 69 -5.42 -16.57 5.31
CA THR A 69 -5.25 -16.44 6.77
C THR A 69 -6.36 -15.59 7.38
N MET A 70 -6.71 -14.48 6.75
CA MET A 70 -7.85 -13.65 7.18
C MET A 70 -9.17 -14.43 7.10
N GLU A 71 -9.39 -15.18 6.02
CA GLU A 71 -10.60 -16.00 5.85
C GLU A 71 -10.76 -17.06 6.94
N LYS A 72 -9.66 -17.71 7.35
CA LYS A 72 -9.66 -18.66 8.49
C LYS A 72 -10.04 -18.02 9.82
N LEU A 73 -9.82 -16.70 9.95
CA LEU A 73 -10.21 -15.92 11.12
C LEU A 73 -11.61 -15.29 10.96
N GLY A 74 -12.33 -15.58 9.86
CA GLY A 74 -13.63 -14.99 9.56
C GLY A 74 -13.56 -13.52 9.12
N ILE A 75 -12.38 -13.04 8.72
CA ILE A 75 -12.15 -11.67 8.26
C ILE A 75 -12.17 -11.67 6.73
N SER A 76 -13.14 -10.96 6.14
CA SER A 76 -13.18 -10.78 4.69
C SER A 76 -12.26 -9.64 4.25
N ARG A 77 -11.55 -9.84 3.14
CA ARG A 77 -10.59 -8.86 2.59
C ARG A 77 -11.23 -7.52 2.25
N ASP A 78 -12.49 -7.50 1.83
CA ASP A 78 -13.23 -6.27 1.51
C ASP A 78 -13.63 -5.46 2.76
N LYS A 79 -13.44 -5.99 3.98
CA LYS A 79 -13.75 -5.30 5.25
C LYS A 79 -12.53 -4.65 5.91
N VAL A 80 -11.36 -4.84 5.32
CA VAL A 80 -10.09 -4.27 5.80
C VAL A 80 -9.51 -3.37 4.72
N TYR A 81 -8.59 -2.50 5.10
CA TYR A 81 -7.79 -1.76 4.12
C TYR A 81 -6.40 -2.37 4.02
N ILE A 82 -5.86 -2.51 2.81
CA ILE A 82 -4.54 -3.12 2.58
C ILE A 82 -3.70 -2.18 1.70
N THR A 83 -2.47 -1.91 2.13
CA THR A 83 -1.53 -1.09 1.38
C THR A 83 -0.08 -1.45 1.73
N ASN A 84 0.88 -0.69 1.21
CA ASN A 84 2.32 -0.83 1.46
C ASN A 84 2.96 0.49 1.89
N VAL A 85 4.13 0.44 2.51
CA VAL A 85 4.93 1.63 2.86
C VAL A 85 5.28 2.43 1.60
N VAL A 86 5.84 1.79 0.57
CA VAL A 86 6.04 2.40 -0.75
C VAL A 86 4.95 1.95 -1.73
N LYS A 87 4.55 2.83 -2.66
CA LYS A 87 3.45 2.57 -3.61
C LYS A 87 3.91 2.08 -5.00
N CYS A 88 5.19 1.82 -5.16
CA CYS A 88 5.79 1.44 -6.44
C CYS A 88 6.75 0.25 -6.21
N ARG A 89 6.79 -0.68 -7.15
CA ARG A 89 7.69 -1.84 -7.08
C ARG A 89 9.16 -1.42 -7.24
N PRO A 90 10.05 -1.77 -6.31
CA PRO A 90 11.49 -1.62 -6.51
C PRO A 90 12.03 -2.57 -7.59
N PRO A 91 13.01 -2.13 -8.40
CA PRO A 91 13.58 -2.95 -9.46
C PRO A 91 14.19 -4.24 -8.89
N GLY A 92 13.85 -5.38 -9.48
CA GLY A 92 14.30 -6.69 -8.99
C GLY A 92 13.67 -7.14 -7.68
N ASN A 93 12.59 -6.50 -7.21
CA ASN A 93 11.96 -6.75 -5.90
C ASN A 93 12.93 -6.59 -4.72
N ARG A 94 13.94 -5.73 -4.84
CA ARG A 94 14.77 -5.36 -3.69
C ARG A 94 13.93 -4.63 -2.63
N GLU A 95 14.46 -4.55 -1.42
CA GLU A 95 13.90 -3.67 -0.39
C GLU A 95 13.93 -2.20 -0.87
N PRO A 96 12.91 -1.39 -0.51
CA PRO A 96 12.94 0.04 -0.78
C PRO A 96 14.02 0.70 0.06
N ARG A 97 14.71 1.67 -0.53
CA ARG A 97 15.73 2.45 0.17
C ARG A 97 15.09 3.44 1.15
N GLU A 98 15.84 3.90 2.13
CA GLU A 98 15.36 4.90 3.11
C GLU A 98 14.85 6.18 2.46
N ASP A 99 15.50 6.67 1.38
CA ASP A 99 15.05 7.84 0.64
C ASP A 99 13.69 7.59 -0.05
N GLU A 100 13.50 6.39 -0.60
CA GLU A 100 12.25 5.99 -1.26
C GLU A 100 11.11 5.88 -0.24
N ILE A 101 11.37 5.31 0.94
CA ILE A 101 10.42 5.24 2.05
C ILE A 101 10.04 6.65 2.50
N SER A 102 11.03 7.50 2.80
CA SER A 102 10.80 8.86 3.29
C SER A 102 10.00 9.71 2.29
N LEU A 103 10.29 9.61 1.00
CA LEU A 103 9.56 10.35 -0.04
C LEU A 103 8.14 9.83 -0.26
N CYS A 104 7.87 8.55 -0.01
CA CYS A 104 6.56 7.92 -0.18
C CYS A 104 5.68 7.98 1.09
N SER A 105 6.28 8.15 2.28
CA SER A 105 5.59 8.10 3.58
C SER A 105 4.40 9.05 3.66
N ILE A 106 4.51 10.21 3.01
CA ILE A 106 3.45 11.22 2.92
C ILE A 106 2.11 10.63 2.46
N TYR A 107 2.12 9.63 1.58
CA TYR A 107 0.90 9.00 1.11
C TYR A 107 0.30 8.09 2.17
N LEU A 108 1.12 7.26 2.81
CA LEU A 108 0.66 6.39 3.89
C LEU A 108 0.15 7.20 5.09
N GLU A 109 0.86 8.26 5.48
CA GLU A 109 0.43 9.17 6.53
C GLU A 109 -0.94 9.81 6.24
N ASN A 110 -1.19 10.22 4.99
CA ASN A 110 -2.50 10.74 4.61
C ASN A 110 -3.57 9.64 4.56
N GLN A 111 -3.24 8.43 4.10
CA GLN A 111 -4.17 7.29 4.17
C GLN A 111 -4.57 7.01 5.62
N LEU A 112 -3.62 6.98 6.56
CA LEU A 112 -3.90 6.77 7.98
C LEU A 112 -4.77 7.89 8.56
N LYS A 113 -4.54 9.15 8.17
CA LYS A 113 -5.38 10.28 8.59
C LYS A 113 -6.82 10.16 8.10
N PHE A 114 -7.03 9.76 6.84
CA PHE A 114 -8.36 9.58 6.28
C PHE A 114 -9.09 8.37 6.85
N LEU A 115 -8.40 7.24 7.00
CA LEU A 115 -8.97 5.99 7.52
C LEU A 115 -9.24 6.06 9.03
N ASN A 116 -8.39 6.77 9.77
CA ASN A 116 -8.40 6.82 11.24
C ASN A 116 -8.57 5.41 11.87
N PRO A 117 -7.69 4.45 11.54
CA PRO A 117 -7.85 3.05 11.96
C PRO A 117 -7.63 2.90 13.46
N LYS A 118 -8.27 1.87 14.05
CA LYS A 118 -8.04 1.48 15.44
C LYS A 118 -6.89 0.49 15.58
N ILE A 119 -6.64 -0.30 14.53
CA ILE A 119 -5.62 -1.34 14.50
C ILE A 119 -4.82 -1.20 13.22
N ILE A 120 -3.50 -1.19 13.36
CA ILE A 120 -2.54 -1.25 12.26
C ILE A 120 -1.77 -2.56 12.39
N VAL A 121 -1.83 -3.39 11.37
CA VAL A 121 -1.08 -4.65 11.27
C VAL A 121 0.07 -4.45 10.30
N THR A 122 1.30 -4.49 10.81
CA THR A 122 2.51 -4.37 9.99
C THR A 122 3.03 -5.75 9.60
N LEU A 123 3.33 -5.92 8.30
CA LEU A 123 3.73 -7.19 7.70
C LEU A 123 5.17 -7.11 7.18
N GLY A 124 6.13 -7.45 8.02
CA GLY A 124 7.57 -7.42 7.73
C GLY A 124 8.31 -6.37 8.55
N ASN A 125 9.64 -6.34 8.45
CA ASN A 125 10.50 -5.48 9.27
C ASN A 125 10.47 -4.00 8.86
N ILE A 126 10.13 -3.72 7.61
CA ILE A 126 10.08 -2.36 7.05
C ILE A 126 8.74 -1.67 7.36
N ALA A 127 7.70 -2.44 7.67
CA ALA A 127 6.31 -1.99 7.77
C ALA A 127 5.94 -1.42 9.14
#